data_AF-A0A2N3T868-F1
#
_entry.id   AF-A0A2N3T868-F1
#
_cell.length_a   1.000
_cell.length_b   1.000
_cell.length_c   1.000
_cell.angle_alpha   90.00
_cell.angle_beta   90.00
_cell.angle_gamma   90.00
#
_symmetry.space_group_name_H-M   'P 1'
#
loop_
_entity.id
_entity.type
_entity.pdbx_description
1 polymer ?
#
loop_
_entity_poly.entity_id
_entity_poly.type
_entity_poly.pdbx_seq_one_letter_code
_entity_poly.pdbx_strand_id
1 'polypeptide(L)'
;MGVNGDHLGNIRLSYKDSNKDGKITQSEIVEEKHYYPFGLQHKGYNFAVNGRKHNYGFGGKEEQDGLGLDWHDFGARNYDASLGRWMNIDPLAEQYLSLSPYNYTMNNPIFFVDPDGQEVIIHFNKTKNRLYIYDDDKWDDNLETKAVSAEEYKTSFEEGEEKYNQILVIHNVFSGGNDRDGDGEIEYGGSENEKEIPNGEYDLVDNKSDDKHPDWYRIDSKTDGNRYNDRYDDPTEKNSKGKLRDGFRLHLGGMSWGCVTICRGPEYNKKQKEWNVLNQIIQTTETTTVNDRRGRQSVNPLSRLTVYGTITVSGQNPKPKQKKSN
;
A
#
# COMPACT_ATOMS: atom_id res chain seq x y z
N MET A 1 -17.19 13.84 -8.47
CA MET A 1 -16.95 14.66 -7.27
C MET A 1 -15.49 14.45 -6.93
N GLY A 2 -14.69 15.50 -6.99
CA GLY A 2 -13.27 15.49 -6.66
C GLY A 2 -13.03 16.08 -5.28
N VAL A 3 -11.87 15.79 -4.72
CA VAL A 3 -11.38 16.39 -3.47
C VAL A 3 -10.00 16.99 -3.72
N ASN A 4 -9.69 18.07 -3.00
CA ASN A 4 -8.37 18.69 -2.98
C ASN A 4 -7.89 18.70 -1.52
N GLY A 5 -6.66 18.22 -1.29
CA GLY A 5 -6.07 18.08 0.03
C GLY A 5 -4.79 18.89 0.19
N ASP A 6 -4.36 19.06 1.44
CA ASP A 6 -3.09 19.70 1.78
C ASP A 6 -1.91 18.71 1.82
N HIS A 7 -0.72 19.17 2.22
CA HIS A 7 0.50 18.37 2.28
C HIS A 7 0.46 17.23 3.31
N LEU A 8 -0.54 17.21 4.19
CA LEU A 8 -0.78 16.18 5.19
C LEU A 8 -1.96 15.26 4.82
N GLY A 9 -2.56 15.46 3.64
CA GLY A 9 -3.69 14.68 3.16
C GLY A 9 -5.05 15.10 3.75
N ASN A 10 -5.15 16.24 4.42
CA ASN A 10 -6.45 16.73 4.91
C ASN A 10 -7.31 17.18 3.74
N ILE A 11 -8.56 16.72 3.64
CA ILE A 11 -9.49 17.17 2.60
C ILE A 11 -9.93 18.60 2.92
N ARG A 12 -9.46 19.58 2.15
CA ARG A 12 -9.78 21.00 2.33
C ARG A 12 -10.97 21.46 1.52
N LEU A 13 -11.16 20.86 0.35
CA LEU A 13 -12.20 21.23 -0.61
C LEU A 13 -12.74 19.99 -1.30
N SER A 14 -14.07 19.87 -1.39
CA SER A 14 -14.72 18.92 -2.29
C SER A 14 -15.56 19.66 -3.34
N TYR A 15 -15.58 19.14 -4.56
CA TYR A 15 -16.19 19.82 -5.70
C TYR A 15 -16.76 18.84 -6.71
N LYS A 16 -17.64 19.32 -7.59
CA LYS A 16 -18.19 18.53 -8.68
C LYS A 16 -18.39 19.40 -9.90
N ASP A 17 -17.64 19.11 -10.96
CA ASP A 17 -17.90 19.61 -12.31
C ASP A 17 -19.30 19.15 -12.76
N SER A 18 -20.28 20.04 -12.59
CA SER A 18 -21.69 19.72 -12.76
C SER A 18 -22.13 20.01 -14.20
N ASN A 19 -21.47 20.95 -14.86
CA ASN A 19 -21.73 21.32 -16.25
C ASN A 19 -20.84 20.56 -17.27
N LYS A 20 -19.82 19.84 -16.79
CA LYS A 20 -18.86 19.03 -17.57
C LYS A 20 -17.99 19.85 -18.52
N ASP A 21 -17.70 21.10 -18.17
CA ASP A 21 -16.87 21.99 -18.99
C ASP A 21 -15.36 21.88 -18.68
N GLY A 22 -14.99 21.05 -17.69
CA GLY A 22 -13.61 20.82 -17.27
C GLY A 22 -13.03 21.92 -16.38
N LYS A 23 -13.84 22.88 -15.92
CA LYS A 23 -13.46 23.94 -14.97
C LYS A 23 -14.33 23.82 -13.71
N ILE A 24 -13.74 24.19 -12.57
CA ILE A 24 -14.46 24.22 -11.29
C ILE A 24 -14.70 25.67 -10.90
N THR A 25 -15.97 26.04 -10.82
CA THR A 25 -16.42 27.36 -10.35
C THR A 25 -16.86 27.32 -8.89
N GLN A 26 -17.01 28.49 -8.26
CA GLN A 26 -17.44 28.57 -6.86
C GLN A 26 -18.79 27.87 -6.61
N SER A 27 -19.69 27.89 -7.59
CA SER A 27 -21.00 27.20 -7.53
C SER A 27 -20.90 25.67 -7.58
N GLU A 28 -19.73 25.13 -7.90
CA GLU A 28 -19.46 23.70 -8.01
C GLU A 28 -18.64 23.16 -6.83
N ILE A 29 -18.33 24.02 -5.86
CA ILE A 29 -17.78 23.64 -4.57
C ILE A 29 -18.92 23.07 -3.73
N VAL A 30 -18.71 21.85 -3.25
CA VAL A 30 -19.68 21.09 -2.47
C VAL A 30 -19.46 21.29 -0.99
N GLU A 31 -18.21 21.25 -0.53
CA GLU A 31 -17.85 21.42 0.88
C GLU A 31 -16.44 22.01 1.02
N GLU A 32 -16.25 22.86 2.02
CA GLU A 32 -14.97 23.46 2.38
C GLU A 32 -14.70 23.17 3.87
N LYS A 33 -13.57 22.53 4.16
CA LYS A 33 -13.17 22.18 5.53
C LYS A 33 -11.78 22.75 5.82
N HIS A 34 -11.68 23.39 6.99
CA HIS A 34 -10.40 23.88 7.52
C HIS A 34 -10.18 23.28 8.89
N TYR A 35 -8.94 22.93 9.20
CA TYR A 35 -8.58 22.23 10.41
C TYR A 35 -7.54 23.02 11.21
N TYR A 36 -7.71 23.00 12.53
CA TYR A 36 -6.64 23.30 13.48
C TYR A 36 -5.52 22.27 13.33
N PRO A 37 -4.30 22.53 13.85
CA PRO A 37 -3.16 21.62 13.69
C PRO A 37 -3.44 20.16 14.09
N PHE A 38 -4.25 19.93 15.12
CA PHE A 38 -4.63 18.60 15.61
C PHE A 38 -5.91 18.05 14.98
N GLY A 39 -6.40 18.64 13.90
CA GLY A 39 -7.48 18.09 13.11
C GLY A 39 -8.89 18.52 13.49
N LEU A 40 -9.06 19.34 14.53
CA LEU A 40 -10.38 19.88 14.86
C LEU A 40 -10.82 20.82 13.73
N GLN A 41 -12.00 20.58 13.17
CA GLN A 41 -12.53 21.44 12.12
C GLN A 41 -12.85 22.84 12.68
N HIS A 42 -12.40 23.87 11.99
CA HIS A 42 -12.72 25.25 12.30
C HIS A 42 -14.22 25.52 12.20
N LYS A 43 -14.73 26.40 13.08
CA LYS A 43 -16.09 26.94 13.03
C LYS A 43 -16.08 28.34 12.40
N GLY A 44 -17.12 28.71 11.66
CA GLY A 44 -17.30 30.03 11.03
C GLY A 44 -16.98 30.20 9.53
N TYR A 45 -16.69 29.11 8.79
CA TYR A 45 -16.40 29.13 7.34
C TYR A 45 -17.60 28.68 6.48
N ASN A 46 -17.44 28.50 5.17
CA ASN A 46 -18.50 28.08 4.23
C ASN A 46 -19.03 26.64 4.50
N PHE A 47 -19.86 26.44 5.53
CA PHE A 47 -20.50 25.14 5.85
C PHE A 47 -21.65 24.74 4.91
N ALA A 48 -21.87 25.50 3.84
CA ALA A 48 -22.93 25.19 2.90
C ALA A 48 -22.56 23.91 2.14
N VAL A 49 -23.18 22.79 2.52
CA VAL A 49 -23.06 21.54 1.78
C VAL A 49 -23.97 21.63 0.55
N ASN A 50 -23.39 21.94 -0.61
CA ASN A 50 -24.10 22.03 -1.89
C ASN A 50 -24.17 20.66 -2.60
N GLY A 51 -24.64 19.63 -1.87
CA GLY A 51 -24.66 18.26 -2.38
C GLY A 51 -24.77 17.20 -1.29
N ARG A 52 -24.16 16.03 -1.53
CA ARG A 52 -24.09 14.94 -0.54
C ARG A 52 -22.85 15.14 0.34
N LYS A 53 -23.05 15.24 1.65
CA LYS A 53 -21.96 15.24 2.65
C LYS A 53 -21.14 13.96 2.51
N HIS A 54 -19.81 14.08 2.63
CA HIS A 54 -18.93 12.92 2.78
C HIS A 54 -18.27 12.97 4.17
N ASN A 55 -18.16 11.79 4.78
CA ASN A 55 -17.65 11.65 6.13
C ASN A 55 -16.12 11.51 6.15
N TYR A 56 -15.41 12.22 5.27
CA TYR A 56 -13.94 12.15 5.21
C TYR A 56 -13.36 13.54 5.35
N GLY A 57 -12.20 13.66 6.00
CA GLY A 57 -11.65 14.97 6.33
C GLY A 57 -10.18 14.98 6.71
N PHE A 58 -9.92 15.12 8.02
CA PHE A 58 -8.58 15.19 8.59
C PHE A 58 -7.77 13.90 8.31
N GLY A 59 -6.55 14.04 7.80
CA GLY A 59 -5.68 12.93 7.38
C GLY A 59 -6.30 12.00 6.32
N GLY A 60 -7.37 12.44 5.63
CA GLY A 60 -8.17 11.60 4.74
C GLY A 60 -9.00 10.54 5.47
N LYS A 61 -9.09 10.57 6.80
CA LYS A 61 -9.76 9.59 7.64
C LYS A 61 -11.26 9.85 7.79
N GLU A 62 -11.99 8.81 8.16
CA GLU A 62 -13.44 8.86 8.31
C GLU A 62 -13.85 9.59 9.60
N GLU A 63 -14.73 10.57 9.48
CA GLU A 63 -15.37 11.30 10.57
C GLU A 63 -16.64 10.55 11.01
N GLN A 64 -16.65 10.06 12.24
CA GLN A 64 -17.77 9.37 12.87
C GLN A 64 -18.63 10.36 13.68
N ASP A 65 -19.72 10.82 13.10
CA ASP A 65 -20.67 11.76 13.73
C ASP A 65 -21.92 11.07 14.33
N GLY A 66 -22.09 9.77 14.12
CA GLY A 66 -23.31 9.02 14.48
C GLY A 66 -23.66 8.99 15.97
N LEU A 67 -22.67 9.15 16.86
CA LEU A 67 -22.86 9.20 18.32
C LEU A 67 -22.61 10.60 18.91
N GLY A 68 -22.36 11.61 18.06
CA GLY A 68 -22.00 12.97 18.51
C GLY A 68 -20.67 13.06 19.25
N LEU A 69 -19.77 12.11 19.03
CA LEU A 69 -18.44 12.03 19.65
C LEU A 69 -17.35 12.67 18.80
N ASP A 70 -17.65 13.01 17.54
CA ASP A 70 -16.75 13.67 16.57
C ASP A 70 -15.38 12.97 16.45
N TRP A 71 -15.39 11.63 16.45
CA TRP A 71 -14.18 10.82 16.33
C TRP A 71 -13.72 10.70 14.88
N HIS A 72 -12.41 10.55 14.71
CA HIS A 72 -11.82 10.12 13.46
C HIS A 72 -11.36 8.67 13.58
N ASP A 73 -11.78 7.84 12.63
CA ASP A 73 -11.36 6.44 12.56
C ASP A 73 -10.04 6.34 11.76
N PHE A 74 -8.96 6.05 12.47
CA PHE A 74 -7.63 5.83 11.89
C PHE A 74 -7.34 4.34 11.64
N GLY A 75 -8.32 3.45 11.85
CA GLY A 75 -8.15 2.00 11.73
C GLY A 75 -7.81 1.37 13.08
N ALA A 76 -6.53 1.44 13.47
CA ALA A 76 -6.07 0.84 14.73
C ALA A 76 -6.61 1.56 15.98
N ARG A 77 -6.92 2.86 15.87
CA ARG A 77 -7.32 3.71 17.00
C ARG A 77 -8.38 4.73 16.59
N ASN A 78 -9.26 5.03 17.53
CA ASN A 78 -10.16 6.18 17.42
C ASN A 78 -9.43 7.44 17.91
N TYR A 79 -9.49 8.51 17.12
CA TYR A 79 -8.84 9.78 17.41
C TYR A 79 -9.86 10.86 17.75
N ASP A 80 -9.63 11.58 18.84
CA ASP A 80 -10.39 12.78 19.20
C ASP A 80 -9.56 14.02 18.87
N ALA A 81 -9.97 14.70 17.80
CA ALA A 81 -9.30 15.90 17.33
C ALA A 81 -9.51 17.13 18.22
N SER A 82 -10.56 17.13 19.05
CA SER A 82 -10.80 18.20 20.03
C SER A 82 -9.80 18.14 21.18
N LEU A 83 -9.39 16.92 21.56
CA LEU A 83 -8.39 16.66 22.58
C LEU A 83 -6.97 16.56 22.02
N GLY A 84 -6.83 16.27 20.72
CA GLY A 84 -5.56 16.01 20.07
C GLY A 84 -4.93 14.69 20.50
N ARG A 85 -5.75 13.68 20.81
CA ARG A 85 -5.31 12.44 21.46
C ARG A 85 -6.04 11.22 20.92
N TRP A 86 -5.39 10.06 21.07
CA TRP A 86 -6.06 8.78 20.91
C TRP A 86 -7.04 8.52 22.05
N MET A 87 -8.15 7.86 21.73
CA MET A 87 -9.12 7.39 22.71
C MET A 87 -8.75 6.03 23.30
N ASN A 88 -7.82 5.33 22.64
CA ASN A 88 -7.28 4.04 23.05
C ASN A 88 -5.78 4.17 23.30
N ILE A 89 -5.25 3.33 24.19
CA ILE A 89 -3.80 3.20 24.40
C ILE A 89 -3.18 2.76 23.08
N ASP A 90 -2.10 3.42 22.69
CA ASP A 90 -1.22 2.97 21.62
C ASP A 90 -0.76 1.53 21.89
N PRO A 91 -1.03 0.57 20.99
CA PRO A 91 -0.52 -0.80 21.13
C PRO A 91 1.02 -0.85 21.31
N LEU A 92 1.74 0.15 20.81
CA LEU A 92 3.19 0.33 20.96
C LEU A 92 3.57 1.31 22.08
N ALA A 93 2.66 1.67 22.99
CA ALA A 93 2.94 2.62 24.06
C ALA A 93 4.18 2.27 24.89
N GLU A 94 4.48 0.98 25.04
CA GLU A 94 5.65 0.49 25.77
C GLU A 94 6.98 0.76 25.06
N GLN A 95 6.97 1.00 23.74
CA GLN A 95 8.15 1.38 22.95
C GLN A 95 8.50 2.87 23.11
N TYR A 96 7.51 3.69 23.51
CA TYR A 96 7.66 5.14 23.67
C TYR A 96 7.48 5.56 25.13
N LEU A 97 8.29 5.02 26.04
CA LEU A 97 8.18 5.27 27.49
C LEU A 97 8.23 6.76 27.90
N SER A 98 8.82 7.62 27.06
CA SER A 98 8.91 9.06 27.27
C SER A 98 7.69 9.84 26.76
N LEU A 99 6.79 9.19 26.02
CA LEU A 99 5.56 9.75 25.47
C LEU A 99 4.33 9.18 26.17
N SER A 100 3.23 9.93 26.13
CA SER A 100 1.97 9.41 26.63
C SER A 100 1.45 8.30 25.70
N PRO A 101 0.90 7.20 26.22
CA PRO A 101 0.22 6.16 25.43
C PRO A 101 -0.93 6.67 24.55
N TYR A 102 -1.38 7.90 24.77
CA TYR A 102 -2.47 8.54 24.01
C TYR A 102 -1.96 9.67 23.10
N ASN A 103 -0.65 9.76 22.89
CA ASN A 103 -0.03 10.82 22.13
C ASN A 103 -0.28 10.65 20.62
N TYR A 104 -0.69 11.73 19.97
CA TYR A 104 -0.75 11.81 18.52
C TYR A 104 0.51 12.48 17.98
N THR A 105 1.18 11.83 17.02
CA THR A 105 2.27 12.40 16.19
C THR A 105 3.39 13.09 16.96
N MET A 106 3.76 12.59 18.15
CA MET A 106 4.77 13.19 19.04
C MET A 106 4.46 14.65 19.43
N ASN A 107 3.17 15.02 19.44
CA ASN A 107 2.67 16.39 19.58
C ASN A 107 3.09 17.35 18.45
N ASN A 108 3.44 16.84 17.25
CA ASN A 108 3.81 17.66 16.12
C ASN A 108 3.06 17.27 14.82
N PRO A 109 1.74 17.48 14.77
CA PRO A 109 0.88 17.11 13.64
C PRO A 109 1.02 18.04 12.42
N ILE A 110 1.90 19.06 12.50
CA ILE A 110 2.20 19.96 11.37
C ILE A 110 3.26 19.32 10.45
N PHE A 111 4.16 18.53 11.03
CA PHE A 111 5.27 17.88 10.33
C PHE A 111 5.09 16.37 10.19
N PHE A 112 4.37 15.72 11.11
CA PHE A 112 4.14 14.29 11.09
C PHE A 112 2.66 13.98 10.86
N VAL A 113 2.41 12.98 10.04
CA VAL A 113 1.11 12.33 9.85
C VAL A 113 1.27 10.91 10.34
N ASP A 114 0.26 10.39 11.06
CA ASP A 114 0.13 8.95 11.31
C ASP A 114 -0.69 8.38 10.12
N PRO A 115 -0.04 7.81 9.08
CA PRO A 115 -0.69 7.54 7.80
C PRO A 115 -1.61 6.32 7.85
N ASP A 116 -1.32 5.33 8.70
CA ASP A 116 -1.79 3.96 8.57
C ASP A 116 -2.03 3.21 9.89
N GLY A 117 -1.43 3.60 11.01
CA GLY A 117 -1.42 2.70 12.16
C GLY A 117 -0.81 1.34 11.80
N GLN A 118 0.38 1.38 11.18
CA GLN A 118 1.32 0.30 10.84
C GLN A 118 0.96 -0.53 9.57
N GLU A 119 1.94 -0.74 8.67
CA GLU A 119 1.78 -1.42 7.38
C GLU A 119 2.98 -2.34 7.01
N VAL A 120 2.77 -3.34 6.14
CA VAL A 120 3.89 -4.16 5.64
C VAL A 120 4.74 -3.40 4.61
N ILE A 121 6.07 -3.46 4.75
CA ILE A 121 6.99 -2.83 3.80
C ILE A 121 7.78 -3.89 3.03
N ILE A 122 7.65 -3.82 1.70
CA ILE A 122 8.28 -4.74 0.76
C ILE A 122 9.26 -3.98 -0.14
N HIS A 123 10.48 -4.50 -0.29
CA HIS A 123 11.46 -4.00 -1.26
C HIS A 123 11.84 -5.08 -2.25
N PHE A 124 11.48 -4.88 -3.51
CA PHE A 124 11.92 -5.74 -4.61
C PHE A 124 13.18 -5.16 -5.27
N ASN A 125 14.29 -5.87 -5.15
CA ASN A 125 15.55 -5.54 -5.80
C ASN A 125 15.76 -6.42 -7.04
N LYS A 126 15.54 -5.83 -8.22
CA LYS A 126 15.68 -6.52 -9.50
C LYS A 126 17.11 -6.98 -9.76
N THR A 127 18.10 -6.17 -9.41
CA THR A 127 19.51 -6.52 -9.64
C THR A 127 19.95 -7.75 -8.85
N LYS A 128 19.37 -7.96 -7.66
CA LYS A 128 19.68 -9.10 -6.80
C LYS A 128 18.70 -10.27 -6.95
N ASN A 129 17.62 -10.11 -7.71
CA ASN A 129 16.48 -11.04 -7.75
C ASN A 129 15.96 -11.40 -6.35
N ARG A 130 15.79 -10.40 -5.49
CA ARG A 130 15.41 -10.58 -4.08
C ARG A 130 14.26 -9.69 -3.69
N LEU A 131 13.37 -10.25 -2.87
CA LEU A 131 12.31 -9.53 -2.18
C LEU A 131 12.66 -9.50 -0.70
N TYR A 132 12.72 -8.30 -0.13
CA TYR A 132 12.90 -8.06 1.29
C TYR A 132 11.57 -7.63 1.87
N ILE A 133 11.16 -8.23 2.97
CA ILE A 133 9.87 -7.96 3.61
C ILE A 133 10.12 -7.76 5.09
N TYR A 134 9.59 -6.70 5.65
CA TYR A 134 9.49 -6.53 7.09
C TYR A 134 8.11 -5.99 7.44
N ASP A 135 7.68 -6.39 8.63
CA ASP A 135 6.39 -6.05 9.21
C ASP A 135 6.65 -4.88 10.15
N ASP A 136 6.30 -3.66 9.73
CA ASP A 136 6.51 -2.45 10.54
C ASP A 136 5.78 -2.57 11.88
N ASP A 137 4.63 -3.26 11.87
CA ASP A 137 3.78 -3.51 13.03
C ASP A 137 4.47 -4.27 14.16
N LYS A 138 5.50 -5.04 13.81
CA LYS A 138 6.27 -5.90 14.72
C LYS A 138 7.69 -5.39 14.92
N TRP A 139 8.00 -4.20 14.40
CA TRP A 139 9.32 -3.62 14.50
C TRP A 139 9.55 -2.98 15.87
N ASP A 140 10.77 -3.14 16.41
CA ASP A 140 11.22 -2.48 17.63
C ASP A 140 12.62 -1.91 17.41
N ASP A 141 12.75 -0.58 17.41
CA ASP A 141 14.01 0.11 17.16
C ASP A 141 15.14 -0.23 18.15
N ASN A 142 14.81 -0.85 19.29
CA ASN A 142 15.79 -1.27 20.29
C ASN A 142 16.36 -2.67 20.03
N LEU A 143 15.78 -3.42 19.10
CA LEU A 143 16.21 -4.77 18.75
C LEU A 143 17.20 -4.78 17.60
N GLU A 144 18.13 -5.74 17.63
CA GLU A 144 18.99 -6.01 16.48
C GLU A 144 18.12 -6.47 15.30
N THR A 145 18.50 -6.08 14.08
CA THR A 145 17.85 -6.55 12.85
C THR A 145 18.60 -7.74 12.27
N LYS A 146 17.88 -8.83 12.00
CA LYS A 146 18.40 -10.02 11.32
C LYS A 146 17.62 -10.28 10.04
N ALA A 147 18.34 -10.47 8.94
CA ALA A 147 17.78 -11.00 7.70
C ALA A 147 17.61 -12.52 7.82
N VAL A 148 16.41 -13.02 7.59
CA VAL A 148 16.03 -14.43 7.80
C VAL A 148 15.40 -15.03 6.55
N SER A 149 15.57 -16.33 6.37
CA SER A 149 14.83 -17.12 5.39
C SER A 149 13.40 -17.42 5.87
N ALA A 150 12.55 -17.94 4.98
CA ALA A 150 11.20 -18.36 5.35
C ALA A 150 11.20 -19.53 6.36
N GLU A 151 12.24 -20.39 6.32
CA GLU A 151 12.40 -21.48 7.28
C GLU A 151 12.81 -20.99 8.68
N GLU A 152 13.47 -19.83 8.76
CA GLU A 152 13.95 -19.23 10.02
C GLU A 152 12.96 -18.22 10.60
N TYR A 153 12.04 -17.70 9.79
CA TYR A 153 11.09 -16.67 10.19
C TYR A 153 10.20 -17.14 11.34
N LYS A 154 10.25 -16.42 12.46
CA LYS A 154 9.43 -16.66 13.64
C LYS A 154 8.27 -15.68 13.70
N THR A 155 7.07 -16.19 13.96
CA THR A 155 5.87 -15.36 14.18
C THR A 155 5.71 -14.92 15.63
N SER A 156 6.45 -15.57 16.54
CA SER A 156 6.50 -15.28 17.97
C SER A 156 7.81 -15.83 18.54
N PHE A 157 8.30 -15.21 19.61
CA PHE A 157 9.44 -15.68 20.39
C PHE A 157 8.95 -16.30 21.69
N GLU A 158 9.56 -17.42 22.10
CA GLU A 158 9.24 -18.06 23.39
C GLU A 158 9.84 -17.26 24.57
N GLU A 159 9.32 -17.49 25.77
CA GLU A 159 9.83 -16.84 26.98
C GLU A 159 11.30 -17.21 27.21
N GLY A 160 12.17 -16.19 27.26
CA GLY A 160 13.62 -16.35 27.42
C GLY A 160 14.41 -16.49 26.11
N GLU A 161 13.75 -16.51 24.95
CA GLU A 161 14.45 -16.41 23.67
C GLU A 161 14.94 -14.98 23.39
N GLU A 162 16.11 -14.87 22.75
CA GLU A 162 16.60 -13.58 22.25
C GLU A 162 15.69 -13.07 21.13
N LYS A 163 15.07 -11.90 21.35
CA LYS A 163 14.23 -11.21 20.37
C LYS A 163 15.08 -10.39 19.41
N TYR A 164 14.64 -10.31 18.16
CA TYR A 164 15.26 -9.48 17.13
C TYR A 164 14.23 -9.14 16.04
N ASN A 165 14.43 -8.01 15.37
CA ASN A 165 13.64 -7.66 14.19
C ASN A 165 14.01 -8.58 13.02
N GLN A 166 13.01 -9.00 12.25
CA GLN A 166 13.19 -9.93 11.15
C GLN A 166 12.91 -9.26 9.81
N ILE A 167 13.89 -9.28 8.91
CA ILE A 167 13.67 -9.00 7.50
C ILE A 167 13.61 -10.35 6.78
N LEU A 168 12.42 -10.76 6.36
CA LEU A 168 12.26 -11.94 5.50
C LEU A 168 12.89 -11.65 4.14
N VAL A 169 13.78 -12.53 3.69
CA VAL A 169 14.43 -12.43 2.39
C VAL A 169 14.03 -13.60 1.51
N ILE A 170 13.27 -13.30 0.45
CA ILE A 170 12.90 -14.27 -0.57
C ILE A 170 13.81 -14.11 -1.78
N HIS A 171 14.38 -15.23 -2.23
CA HIS A 171 15.29 -15.31 -3.38
C HIS A 171 14.54 -15.77 -4.64
N ASN A 172 15.17 -15.55 -5.79
CA ASN A 172 14.64 -15.91 -7.10
C ASN A 172 13.29 -15.23 -7.38
N VAL A 173 13.28 -13.91 -7.17
CA VAL A 173 12.13 -13.04 -7.47
C VAL A 173 12.48 -12.21 -8.69
N PHE A 174 11.55 -12.09 -9.63
CA PHE A 174 11.82 -11.47 -10.92
C PHE A 174 10.63 -10.69 -11.45
N SER A 175 10.89 -9.79 -12.41
CA SER A 175 9.86 -9.11 -13.15
C SER A 175 10.19 -9.03 -14.63
N GLY A 176 9.22 -9.41 -15.48
CA GLY A 176 9.49 -9.72 -16.88
C GLY A 176 10.27 -11.02 -17.03
N GLY A 177 10.06 -11.73 -18.12
CA GLY A 177 10.76 -12.99 -18.41
C GLY A 177 10.12 -14.22 -17.75
N ASN A 178 10.84 -15.33 -17.78
CA ASN A 178 10.38 -16.60 -17.24
C ASN A 178 11.53 -17.43 -16.68
N ASP A 179 11.23 -18.19 -15.63
CA ASP A 179 12.10 -19.17 -14.99
C ASP A 179 11.23 -20.39 -14.70
N ARG A 180 10.98 -21.18 -15.75
CA ARG A 180 10.02 -22.31 -15.69
C ARG A 180 10.62 -23.55 -15.06
N ASP A 181 11.93 -23.70 -15.15
CA ASP A 181 12.73 -24.78 -14.58
C ASP A 181 13.30 -24.44 -13.20
N GLY A 182 13.12 -23.20 -12.72
CA GLY A 182 13.36 -22.79 -11.34
C GLY A 182 14.83 -22.81 -10.94
N ASP A 183 15.74 -22.70 -11.89
CA ASP A 183 17.18 -22.79 -11.67
C ASP A 183 17.78 -21.46 -11.20
N GLY A 184 16.98 -20.38 -11.20
CA GLY A 184 17.39 -19.03 -10.82
C GLY A 184 17.98 -18.21 -11.96
N GLU A 185 18.03 -18.74 -13.18
CA GLU A 185 18.46 -18.05 -14.38
C GLU A 185 17.23 -17.60 -15.19
N ILE A 186 16.85 -16.34 -15.01
CA ILE A 186 15.65 -15.80 -15.66
C ILE A 186 15.92 -15.57 -17.15
N GLU A 187 15.10 -16.20 -18.00
CA GLU A 187 15.09 -15.96 -19.43
C GLU A 187 14.24 -14.73 -19.75
N TYR A 188 14.91 -13.64 -20.16
CA TYR A 188 14.26 -12.42 -20.62
C TYR A 188 14.15 -12.35 -22.14
N GLY A 189 13.09 -11.70 -22.63
CA GLY A 189 12.94 -11.37 -24.05
C GLY A 189 12.33 -12.47 -24.90
N GLY A 190 11.64 -13.44 -24.30
CA GLY A 190 10.83 -14.43 -25.02
C GLY A 190 9.61 -13.82 -25.71
N SER A 191 9.14 -12.65 -25.25
CA SER A 191 8.03 -11.91 -25.83
C SER A 191 8.10 -10.40 -25.53
N GLU A 192 7.51 -9.57 -26.39
CA GLU A 192 7.30 -8.14 -26.13
C GLU A 192 6.42 -7.85 -24.91
N ASN A 193 5.72 -8.87 -24.39
CA ASN A 193 4.88 -8.78 -23.19
C ASN A 193 5.67 -9.04 -21.89
N GLU A 194 6.87 -9.60 -21.97
CA GLU A 194 7.74 -9.94 -20.83
C GLU A 194 8.54 -8.72 -20.34
N LYS A 195 7.90 -7.55 -20.30
CA LYS A 195 8.52 -6.32 -19.81
C LYS A 195 8.53 -6.32 -18.29
N GLU A 196 9.62 -5.88 -17.67
CA GLU A 196 9.73 -5.76 -16.22
C GLU A 196 8.83 -4.66 -15.66
N ILE A 197 8.40 -4.76 -14.40
CA ILE A 197 7.75 -3.63 -13.72
C ILE A 197 8.73 -2.44 -13.65
N PRO A 198 8.25 -1.21 -13.88
CA PRO A 198 9.06 -0.01 -13.69
C PRO A 198 9.59 0.10 -12.26
N ASN A 199 10.65 0.89 -12.09
CA ASN A 199 11.09 1.26 -10.75
C ASN A 199 10.15 2.32 -10.18
N GLY A 200 9.85 2.23 -8.90
CA GLY A 200 8.94 3.16 -8.25
C GLY A 200 8.39 2.61 -6.95
N GLU A 201 7.45 3.35 -6.40
CA GLU A 201 6.70 2.98 -5.21
C GLU A 201 5.25 2.65 -5.58
N TYR A 202 4.74 1.61 -4.95
CA TYR A 202 3.44 1.05 -5.24
C TYR A 202 2.74 0.67 -3.93
N ASP A 203 1.41 0.67 -3.95
CA ASP A 203 0.60 0.07 -2.90
C ASP A 203 0.43 -1.42 -3.14
N LEU A 204 0.56 -2.20 -2.07
CA LEU A 204 0.15 -3.59 -2.02
C LEU A 204 -1.31 -3.65 -1.56
N VAL A 205 -2.20 -4.06 -2.46
CA VAL A 205 -3.65 -4.09 -2.20
C VAL A 205 -4.25 -5.44 -2.52
N ASP A 206 -5.45 -5.70 -1.99
CA ASP A 206 -6.15 -6.95 -2.27
C ASP A 206 -6.51 -7.11 -3.76
N ASN A 207 -6.65 -8.37 -4.18
CA ASN A 207 -7.05 -8.74 -5.53
C ASN A 207 -8.45 -9.35 -5.55
N LYS A 208 -9.37 -8.91 -4.67
CA LYS A 208 -10.69 -9.54 -4.48
C LYS A 208 -11.58 -9.56 -5.73
N SER A 209 -11.26 -8.76 -6.75
CA SER A 209 -12.00 -8.71 -8.02
C SER A 209 -11.56 -9.77 -9.04
N ASP A 210 -10.53 -10.57 -8.74
CA ASP A 210 -10.01 -11.61 -9.62
C ASP A 210 -10.27 -13.02 -9.06
N ASP A 211 -11.40 -13.60 -9.46
CA ASP A 211 -11.81 -14.94 -9.04
C ASP A 211 -10.85 -16.05 -9.51
N LYS A 212 -9.97 -15.78 -10.49
CA LYS A 212 -9.03 -16.76 -11.01
C LYS A 212 -7.75 -16.84 -10.18
N HIS A 213 -7.40 -15.75 -9.51
CA HIS A 213 -6.16 -15.59 -8.78
C HIS A 213 -6.42 -14.97 -7.39
N PRO A 214 -7.20 -15.66 -6.53
CA PRO A 214 -7.57 -15.14 -5.22
C PRO A 214 -6.38 -15.01 -4.28
N ASP A 215 -5.32 -15.81 -4.51
CA ASP A 215 -4.10 -15.81 -3.70
C ASP A 215 -3.07 -14.80 -4.21
N TRP A 216 -3.39 -13.89 -5.13
CA TRP A 216 -2.45 -12.87 -5.60
C TRP A 216 -2.75 -11.54 -4.95
N TYR A 217 -1.75 -10.67 -4.89
CA TYR A 217 -1.94 -9.27 -4.49
C TYR A 217 -1.77 -8.36 -5.69
N ARG A 218 -2.54 -7.28 -5.71
CA ARG A 218 -2.42 -6.24 -6.70
C ARG A 218 -1.35 -5.24 -6.25
N ILE A 219 -0.62 -4.71 -7.22
CA ILE A 219 0.43 -3.70 -7.03
C ILE A 219 0.01 -2.47 -7.83
N ASP A 220 -0.39 -1.39 -7.15
CA ASP A 220 -0.86 -0.16 -7.79
C ASP A 220 0.15 0.96 -7.65
N SER A 221 0.39 1.73 -8.71
CA SER A 221 1.37 2.82 -8.67
C SER A 221 0.94 3.95 -7.74
N LYS A 222 1.83 4.38 -6.84
CA LYS A 222 1.61 5.60 -6.04
C LYS A 222 1.79 6.87 -6.88
N THR A 223 2.39 6.76 -8.06
CA THR A 223 2.86 7.90 -8.86
C THR A 223 1.97 8.22 -10.05
N ASP A 224 1.01 7.37 -10.39
CA ASP A 224 0.07 7.68 -11.45
C ASP A 224 -1.00 8.70 -10.96
N GLY A 225 -1.51 9.50 -11.89
CA GLY A 225 -2.50 10.55 -11.59
C GLY A 225 -3.88 10.02 -11.20
N ASN A 226 -4.09 8.70 -11.20
CA ASN A 226 -5.34 8.07 -10.85
C ASN A 226 -5.14 6.79 -10.00
N ARG A 227 -4.32 6.89 -8.95
CA ARG A 227 -4.05 5.84 -7.97
C ARG A 227 -5.29 5.00 -7.64
N TYR A 228 -5.14 3.67 -7.61
CA TYR A 228 -6.20 2.66 -7.45
C TYR A 228 -7.16 2.48 -8.62
N ASN A 229 -6.93 3.17 -9.73
CA ASN A 229 -7.55 2.80 -11.00
C ASN A 229 -6.59 1.86 -11.72
N ASP A 230 -7.11 0.74 -12.20
CA ASP A 230 -6.30 -0.25 -12.91
C ASP A 230 -6.04 0.16 -14.35
N ARG A 231 -6.27 1.44 -14.71
CA ARG A 231 -6.35 1.78 -16.11
C ARG A 231 -4.97 1.95 -16.69
N TYR A 232 -4.01 2.51 -15.94
CA TYR A 232 -2.64 2.79 -16.37
C TYR A 232 -1.73 3.17 -15.18
N ASP A 233 -0.78 2.30 -14.82
CA ASP A 233 0.06 2.45 -13.62
C ASP A 233 1.39 3.19 -13.90
N ASP A 234 1.79 3.30 -15.17
CA ASP A 234 2.96 4.11 -15.60
C ASP A 234 2.61 4.95 -16.84
N PRO A 235 2.61 6.30 -16.75
CA PRO A 235 2.28 7.17 -17.88
C PRO A 235 3.38 7.22 -18.97
N THR A 236 4.56 6.65 -18.71
CA THR A 236 5.72 6.69 -19.61
C THR A 236 5.90 5.40 -20.41
N GLU A 237 5.34 4.27 -19.96
CA GLU A 237 5.53 2.98 -20.59
C GLU A 237 4.27 2.37 -21.21
N LYS A 238 4.43 1.75 -22.39
CA LYS A 238 3.35 1.09 -23.13
C LYS A 238 3.57 -0.42 -23.29
N ASN A 239 2.49 -1.20 -23.22
CA ASN A 239 2.47 -2.62 -23.57
C ASN A 239 2.55 -2.82 -25.09
N SER A 240 2.63 -4.09 -25.54
CA SER A 240 2.71 -4.48 -26.96
C SER A 240 1.55 -3.96 -27.83
N LYS A 241 0.44 -3.56 -27.23
CA LYS A 241 -0.75 -3.00 -27.90
C LYS A 241 -0.78 -1.46 -27.89
N GLY A 242 0.31 -0.81 -27.47
CA GLY A 242 0.44 0.64 -27.43
C GLY A 242 -0.38 1.34 -26.33
N LYS A 243 -0.98 0.58 -25.41
CA LYS A 243 -1.67 1.09 -24.21
C LYS A 243 -0.67 1.24 -23.08
N LEU A 244 -0.88 2.17 -22.14
CA LEU A 244 0.00 2.20 -20.98
C LEU A 244 -0.11 0.89 -20.18
N ARG A 245 0.91 0.57 -19.42
CA ARG A 245 0.98 -0.68 -18.67
C ARG A 245 0.15 -0.59 -17.40
N ASP A 246 -0.53 -1.67 -17.08
CA ASP A 246 -1.44 -1.77 -15.94
C ASP A 246 -1.46 -3.19 -15.35
N GLY A 247 -1.94 -3.29 -14.12
CA GLY A 247 -2.26 -4.57 -13.48
C GLY A 247 -1.00 -5.32 -13.08
N PHE A 248 -0.11 -4.69 -12.33
CA PHE A 248 0.97 -5.43 -11.71
C PHE A 248 0.43 -6.27 -10.55
N ARG A 249 1.00 -7.46 -10.34
CA ARG A 249 0.66 -8.35 -9.22
C ARG A 249 1.91 -8.84 -8.51
N LEU A 250 1.78 -9.12 -7.22
CA LEU A 250 2.72 -9.95 -6.47
C LEU A 250 2.15 -11.37 -6.44
N HIS A 251 2.88 -12.32 -6.98
CA HIS A 251 2.41 -13.71 -7.04
C HIS A 251 3.52 -14.74 -7.15
N LEU A 252 3.15 -15.99 -6.85
CA LEU A 252 3.96 -17.16 -7.16
C LEU A 252 3.77 -17.58 -8.64
N GLY A 253 4.84 -17.88 -9.36
CA GLY A 253 4.74 -18.31 -10.77
C GLY A 253 6.09 -18.59 -11.43
N GLY A 254 6.08 -19.20 -12.61
CA GLY A 254 7.28 -19.42 -13.44
C GLY A 254 7.45 -18.41 -14.58
N MET A 255 6.55 -17.43 -14.68
CA MET A 255 6.53 -16.44 -15.77
C MET A 255 5.98 -15.11 -15.26
N SER A 256 6.57 -14.02 -15.71
CA SER A 256 6.20 -12.65 -15.35
C SER A 256 5.97 -11.82 -16.60
N TRP A 257 4.76 -11.24 -16.72
CA TRP A 257 4.42 -10.24 -17.73
C TRP A 257 4.49 -8.82 -17.17
N GLY A 258 5.47 -8.58 -16.29
CA GLY A 258 5.63 -7.33 -15.56
C GLY A 258 5.11 -7.36 -14.13
N CYS A 259 4.72 -8.52 -13.63
CA CYS A 259 4.43 -8.72 -12.22
C CYS A 259 5.72 -8.81 -11.39
N VAL A 260 5.62 -8.67 -10.08
CA VAL A 260 6.66 -9.15 -9.16
C VAL A 260 6.36 -10.62 -8.90
N THR A 261 7.21 -11.50 -9.42
CA THR A 261 6.96 -12.94 -9.44
C THR A 261 8.00 -13.66 -8.60
N ILE A 262 7.54 -14.34 -7.55
CA ILE A 262 8.36 -15.29 -6.80
C ILE A 262 8.39 -16.58 -7.62
N CYS A 263 9.59 -17.00 -8.04
CA CYS A 263 9.72 -18.19 -8.88
C CYS A 263 9.22 -19.42 -8.13
N ARG A 264 8.28 -20.15 -8.74
CA ARG A 264 7.75 -21.41 -8.20
C ARG A 264 8.76 -22.56 -8.34
N GLY A 265 9.44 -22.64 -9.49
CA GLY A 265 10.33 -23.75 -9.86
C GLY A 265 9.70 -25.16 -9.76
N PRO A 266 10.52 -26.22 -9.95
CA PRO A 266 10.13 -27.61 -9.76
C PRO A 266 10.10 -28.01 -8.27
N GLU A 267 10.84 -27.31 -7.40
CA GLU A 267 10.79 -27.45 -5.94
C GLU A 267 9.56 -26.77 -5.33
N TYR A 268 8.38 -27.10 -5.86
CA TYR A 268 7.11 -26.44 -5.53
C TYR A 268 6.88 -26.29 -4.03
N ASN A 269 7.18 -27.34 -3.25
CA ASN A 269 6.91 -27.36 -1.82
C ASN A 269 7.77 -26.36 -1.03
N LYS A 270 8.96 -26.00 -1.51
CA LYS A 270 9.83 -25.03 -0.83
C LYS A 270 9.36 -23.61 -1.11
N LYS A 271 9.12 -23.28 -2.38
CA LYS A 271 8.63 -21.96 -2.79
C LYS A 271 7.22 -21.66 -2.30
N GLN A 272 6.38 -22.69 -2.15
CA GLN A 272 5.10 -22.55 -1.49
C GLN A 272 5.22 -22.19 -0.01
N LYS A 273 6.25 -22.68 0.71
CA LYS A 273 6.49 -22.28 2.11
C LYS A 273 6.90 -20.81 2.20
N GLU A 274 7.81 -20.35 1.34
CA GLU A 274 8.18 -18.93 1.25
C GLU A 274 6.95 -18.06 0.99
N TRP A 275 6.10 -18.46 0.05
CA TRP A 275 4.83 -17.78 -0.23
C TRP A 275 3.88 -17.76 0.97
N ASN A 276 3.77 -18.87 1.71
CA ASN A 276 2.88 -18.96 2.86
C ASN A 276 3.34 -18.05 4.01
N VAL A 277 4.65 -17.94 4.27
CA VAL A 277 5.20 -17.02 5.28
C VAL A 277 4.95 -15.57 4.87
N LEU A 278 5.20 -15.22 3.61
CA LEU A 278 4.86 -13.90 3.07
C LEU A 278 3.36 -13.58 3.24
N ASN A 279 2.50 -14.50 2.84
CA ASN A 279 1.05 -14.36 3.02
C ASN A 279 0.68 -14.20 4.48
N GLN A 280 1.32 -14.94 5.39
CA GLN A 280 1.08 -14.80 6.81
C GLN A 280 1.44 -13.38 7.29
N ILE A 281 2.57 -12.82 6.87
CA ILE A 281 2.94 -11.44 7.20
C ILE A 281 1.86 -10.49 6.67
N ILE A 282 1.58 -10.53 5.36
CA ILE A 282 0.62 -9.62 4.71
C ILE A 282 -0.80 -9.74 5.31
N GLN A 283 -1.24 -10.94 5.68
CA GLN A 283 -2.60 -11.14 6.20
C GLN A 283 -2.71 -10.89 7.71
N THR A 284 -1.59 -10.76 8.42
CA THR A 284 -1.58 -10.46 9.87
C THR A 284 -1.11 -9.04 10.19
N THR A 285 -0.70 -8.28 9.16
CA THR A 285 -0.40 -6.86 9.29
C THR A 285 -1.69 -6.05 9.46
N GLU A 286 -1.58 -4.91 10.11
CA GLU A 286 -2.61 -3.88 10.17
C GLU A 286 -2.87 -3.36 8.75
N THR A 287 -4.13 -2.98 8.48
CA THR A 287 -4.55 -2.65 7.12
C THR A 287 -5.42 -1.41 7.10
N THR A 288 -5.37 -0.69 5.98
CA THR A 288 -6.30 0.42 5.71
C THR A 288 -7.22 0.06 4.54
N THR A 289 -8.21 0.90 4.27
CA THR A 289 -9.14 0.68 3.17
C THR A 289 -9.29 1.93 2.30
N VAL A 290 -9.21 1.76 0.98
CA VAL A 290 -9.38 2.82 -0.01
C VAL A 290 -10.52 2.50 -0.98
N ASN A 291 -11.06 3.52 -1.66
CA ASN A 291 -12.06 3.27 -2.72
C ASN A 291 -11.39 2.61 -3.92
N ASP A 292 -11.92 1.47 -4.37
CA ASP A 292 -11.48 0.79 -5.59
C ASP A 292 -11.97 1.58 -6.82
N ARG A 293 -11.03 2.15 -7.57
CA ARG A 293 -11.35 2.97 -8.75
C ARG A 293 -11.40 2.16 -10.05
N ARG A 294 -11.33 0.83 -9.94
CA ARG A 294 -11.42 -0.12 -11.05
C ARG A 294 -12.81 -0.15 -11.68
N GLY A 295 -12.86 -0.31 -13.01
CA GLY A 295 -14.11 -0.49 -13.75
C GLY A 295 -15.04 0.74 -13.81
N ARG A 296 -16.31 0.53 -14.17
CA ARG A 296 -17.31 1.61 -14.26
C ARG A 296 -17.77 2.01 -12.87
N GLN A 297 -17.19 3.08 -12.33
CA GLN A 297 -17.50 3.64 -11.00
C GLN A 297 -18.98 3.98 -10.79
N SER A 298 -19.75 4.25 -11.85
CA SER A 298 -21.20 4.45 -11.77
C SER A 298 -21.99 3.18 -11.39
N VAL A 299 -21.38 2.00 -11.56
CA VAL A 299 -21.99 0.69 -11.29
C VAL A 299 -21.50 0.10 -9.96
N ASN A 300 -20.29 0.46 -9.52
CA ASN A 300 -19.71 -0.01 -8.25
C ASN A 300 -19.11 1.13 -7.41
N PRO A 301 -19.92 2.12 -6.97
CA PRO A 301 -19.43 3.34 -6.32
C PRO A 301 -18.96 3.13 -4.86
N LEU A 302 -19.18 1.93 -4.30
CA LEU A 302 -18.83 1.57 -2.93
C LEU A 302 -17.76 0.47 -2.89
N SER A 303 -17.13 0.15 -4.02
CA SER A 303 -16.04 -0.82 -4.08
C SER A 303 -14.87 -0.33 -3.25
N ARG A 304 -14.32 -1.21 -2.42
CA ARG A 304 -13.29 -0.91 -1.42
C ARG A 304 -12.16 -1.92 -1.56
N LEU A 305 -10.92 -1.46 -1.44
CA LEU A 305 -9.71 -2.29 -1.41
C LEU A 305 -9.10 -2.21 -0.02
N THR A 306 -8.67 -3.35 0.48
CA THR A 306 -7.74 -3.44 1.59
C THR A 306 -6.34 -3.11 1.08
N VAL A 307 -5.69 -2.14 1.72
CA VAL A 307 -4.28 -1.80 1.52
C VAL A 307 -3.51 -2.45 2.66
N TYR A 308 -2.55 -3.29 2.30
CA TYR A 308 -1.71 -4.03 3.24
C TYR A 308 -0.40 -3.31 3.54
N GLY A 309 0.09 -2.52 2.57
CA GLY A 309 1.26 -1.68 2.76
C GLY A 309 1.92 -1.28 1.45
N THR A 310 3.24 -1.12 1.48
CA THR A 310 4.00 -0.54 0.38
C THR A 310 4.95 -1.55 -0.27
N ILE A 311 5.05 -1.54 -1.60
CA ILE A 311 6.13 -2.21 -2.32
C ILE A 311 6.96 -1.22 -3.14
N THR A 312 8.27 -1.20 -2.88
CA THR A 312 9.24 -0.42 -3.65
C THR A 312 9.99 -1.32 -4.61
N VAL A 313 9.99 -0.97 -5.90
CA VAL A 313 10.73 -1.68 -6.94
C VAL A 313 11.94 -0.84 -7.35
N SER A 314 13.12 -1.45 -7.34
CA SER A 314 14.35 -0.77 -7.72
C SER A 314 15.35 -1.69 -8.41
N GLY A 315 16.35 -1.07 -9.03
CA GLY A 315 17.42 -1.76 -9.74
C GLY A 315 17.09 -2.00 -11.22
N GLN A 316 17.82 -2.90 -11.83
CA GLN A 316 17.68 -3.30 -13.23
C GLN A 316 17.74 -4.81 -13.29
N ASN A 317 16.95 -5.41 -14.18
CA ASN A 317 17.07 -6.83 -14.46
C ASN A 317 18.52 -7.20 -14.79
N PRO A 318 19.05 -8.31 -14.23
CA PRO A 318 20.36 -8.81 -14.60
C PRO A 318 20.41 -9.03 -16.10
N LYS A 319 21.56 -8.71 -16.73
CA LYS A 319 21.73 -9.00 -18.15
C LYS A 319 21.51 -10.50 -18.39
N PRO A 320 20.74 -10.90 -19.42
CA PRO A 320 20.60 -12.31 -19.75
C PRO A 320 22.00 -12.87 -20.00
N LYS A 321 22.36 -13.97 -19.32
CA LYS A 321 23.58 -14.69 -19.69
C LYS A 321 23.38 -15.18 -21.11
N GLN A 322 24.25 -14.78 -22.04
CA GLN A 322 24.21 -15.31 -23.41
C GLN A 322 24.22 -16.83 -23.33
N LYS A 323 23.18 -17.49 -23.87
CA LYS A 323 23.19 -18.95 -24.05
C LYS A 323 24.48 -19.28 -24.78
N LYS A 324 25.37 -20.04 -24.12
CA LYS A 324 26.52 -20.64 -24.80
C LYS A 324 25.92 -21.51 -25.91
N SER A 325 26.17 -21.14 -27.15
CA SER A 325 25.85 -21.99 -28.29
C SER A 325 26.59 -23.31 -28.09
N ASN A 326 25.86 -24.40 -27.86
CA ASN A 326 26.40 -25.75 -27.94
C ASN A 326 26.58 -26.15 -29.40
#